data_AF-X1ULP1-F1
#
_entry.id   AF-X1ULP1-F1
#
_cell.length_a   1.000
_cell.length_b   1.000
_cell.length_c   1.000
_cell.angle_alpha   90.00
_cell.angle_beta   90.00
_cell.angle_gamma   90.00
#
_symmetry.space_group_name_H-M   'P 1'
#
loop_
_entity.id
_entity.type
_entity.pdbx_description
1 polymer ?
#
loop_
_entity_poly.entity_id
_entity_poly.type
_entity_poly.pdbx_seq_one_letter_code
_entity_poly.pdbx_strand_id
1 'polypeptide(L)'
;LFNCPVIRMIPNAPSIINQGYNPITFSENFDDEIKEQMKNCLACLGVLPEVEESKLEAYAIITGMGPAYFWFQINALYDLGVSFGLDESETAQAITDMIKGTVDTLFNSGLLPEQVMDLIPVKPLSEYEDQIISYFGYSLNKLYVKLKS
;
A
#
# COMPACT_ATOMS: atom_id res chain seq x y z
N LEU A 1 14.63 28.22 19.37
CA LEU A 1 14.19 27.65 18.08
C LEU A 1 12.70 27.90 17.99
N PHE A 2 12.23 28.56 16.93
CA PHE A 2 10.83 28.96 16.83
C PHE A 2 9.91 27.73 16.93
N ASN A 3 8.92 27.80 17.82
CA ASN A 3 7.89 26.77 18.05
C ASN A 3 6.88 26.78 16.89
N CYS A 4 7.35 26.57 15.66
CA CYS A 4 6.52 26.54 14.46
C CYS A 4 5.71 25.24 14.44
N PRO A 5 4.40 25.27 14.19
CA PRO A 5 3.63 24.06 13.95
C PRO A 5 4.18 23.27 12.74
N VAL A 6 4.46 21.99 12.93
CA VAL A 6 4.98 21.08 11.89
C VAL A 6 4.01 19.93 11.66
N ILE A 7 3.74 19.66 10.39
CA ILE A 7 3.03 18.47 9.93
C ILE A 7 4.04 17.55 9.25
N ARG A 8 4.07 16.28 9.65
CA ARG A 8 4.73 15.23 8.88
C ARG A 8 3.69 14.36 8.22
N MET A 9 3.91 14.04 6.95
CA MET A 9 3.04 13.18 6.16
C MET A 9 3.90 12.19 5.38
N ILE A 10 3.40 10.97 5.21
CA ILE A 10 4.00 9.94 4.37
C ILE A 10 3.11 9.75 3.14
N PRO A 11 3.33 10.48 2.04
CA PRO A 11 2.55 10.31 0.83
C PRO A 11 2.98 9.09 0.02
N ASN A 12 2.10 8.61 -0.86
CA ASN A 12 2.44 7.59 -1.83
C ASN A 12 1.95 7.94 -3.25
N ALA A 13 2.46 7.22 -4.25
CA ALA A 13 2.22 7.53 -5.66
C ALA A 13 0.75 7.46 -6.12
N PRO A 14 -0.11 6.56 -5.60
CA PRO A 14 -1.54 6.55 -5.92
C PRO A 14 -2.28 7.87 -5.62
N SER A 15 -1.69 8.80 -4.85
CA SER A 15 -2.20 10.16 -4.69
C SER A 15 -2.33 10.93 -6.00
N ILE A 16 -1.61 10.57 -7.07
CA ILE A 16 -1.76 11.18 -8.40
C ILE A 16 -3.16 11.00 -9.02
N ILE A 17 -3.88 9.96 -8.58
CA ILE A 17 -5.27 9.69 -8.96
C ILE A 17 -6.22 9.78 -7.76
N ASN A 18 -5.82 10.50 -6.71
CA ASN A 18 -6.61 10.73 -5.50
C ASN A 18 -6.92 9.45 -4.69
N GLN A 19 -6.15 8.38 -4.89
CA GLN A 19 -6.32 7.09 -4.20
C GLN A 19 -5.14 6.76 -3.28
N GLY A 20 -4.42 7.78 -2.83
CA GLY A 20 -3.31 7.59 -1.90
C GLY A 20 -3.75 7.19 -0.50
N TYR A 21 -2.80 6.65 0.25
CA TYR A 21 -2.91 6.43 1.69
C TYR A 21 -1.76 7.19 2.35
N ASN A 22 -2.09 8.32 2.97
CA ASN A 22 -1.15 9.36 3.36
C ASN A 22 -1.21 9.63 4.88
N PRO A 23 -0.61 8.77 5.73
CA PRO A 23 -0.60 8.95 7.18
C PRO A 23 0.05 10.27 7.58
N ILE A 24 -0.60 10.97 8.50
CA ILE A 24 -0.25 12.32 8.93
C ILE A 24 -0.12 12.39 10.44
N THR A 25 0.77 13.26 10.91
CA THR A 25 0.90 13.61 12.34
C THR A 25 1.18 15.10 12.48
N PHE A 26 0.70 15.65 13.58
CA PHE A 26 0.76 17.07 13.90
C PHE A 26 1.60 17.24 15.17
N SER A 27 2.45 18.26 15.20
CA SER A 27 3.10 18.66 16.45
C SER A 27 2.06 19.17 17.47
N GLU A 28 2.41 19.11 18.76
CA GLU A 28 1.49 19.40 19.87
C GLU A 28 0.94 20.84 19.89
N ASN A 29 1.61 21.77 19.21
CA ASN A 29 1.24 23.18 19.11
C ASN A 29 0.23 23.49 17.99
N PHE A 30 -0.38 22.47 17.38
CA PHE A 30 -1.50 22.65 16.46
C PHE A 30 -2.83 22.83 17.20
N ASP A 31 -3.55 23.89 16.84
CA ASP A 31 -4.97 24.01 17.15
C ASP A 31 -5.80 23.04 16.28
N ASP A 32 -6.87 22.49 16.86
CA ASP A 32 -7.70 21.48 16.20
C ASP A 32 -8.44 22.05 14.98
N GLU A 33 -8.83 23.33 14.99
CA GLU A 33 -9.42 23.98 13.82
C GLU A 33 -8.42 24.01 12.64
N ILE A 34 -7.17 24.33 12.93
CA ILE A 34 -6.10 24.34 11.92
C ILE A 34 -5.81 22.92 11.42
N LYS A 35 -5.82 21.91 12.30
CA LYS A 35 -5.64 20.51 11.87
C LYS A 35 -6.70 20.11 10.86
N GLU A 36 -7.97 20.41 11.14
CA GLU A 36 -9.08 20.08 10.22
C GLU A 36 -8.99 20.86 8.91
N GLN A 37 -8.61 22.14 8.94
CA GLN A 37 -8.34 22.91 7.71
C GLN A 37 -7.22 22.27 6.87
N MET A 38 -6.14 21.81 7.50
CA MET A 38 -5.03 21.16 6.81
C MET A 38 -5.42 19.79 6.25
N LYS A 39 -6.17 18.98 7.00
CA LYS A 39 -6.72 17.71 6.50
C LYS A 39 -7.61 17.93 5.28
N ASN A 40 -8.49 18.93 5.32
CA ASN A 40 -9.36 19.28 4.18
C ASN A 40 -8.56 19.73 2.96
N CYS A 41 -7.49 20.51 3.16
CA CYS A 41 -6.60 20.93 2.08
C CYS A 41 -5.90 19.74 1.40
N LEU A 42 -5.51 18.73 2.19
CA LEU A 42 -4.79 17.55 1.72
C LEU A 42 -5.71 16.42 1.24
N ALA A 43 -7.02 16.49 1.48
CA ALA A 43 -8.01 15.44 1.19
C ALA A 43 -8.02 14.96 -0.27
N CYS A 44 -7.57 15.79 -1.22
CA CYS A 44 -7.46 15.41 -2.62
C CYS A 44 -6.41 14.31 -2.87
N LEU A 45 -5.50 14.05 -1.92
CA LEU A 45 -4.48 13.01 -2.04
C LEU A 45 -5.01 11.60 -1.72
N GLY A 46 -6.24 11.48 -1.22
CA GLY A 46 -6.84 10.22 -0.80
C GLY A 46 -7.04 10.14 0.72
N VAL A 47 -6.84 8.96 1.31
CA VAL A 47 -7.07 8.72 2.74
C VAL A 47 -5.91 9.32 3.55
N LEU A 48 -6.22 10.08 4.61
CA LEU A 48 -5.23 10.75 5.47
C LEU A 48 -5.47 10.45 6.95
N PRO A 49 -5.11 9.26 7.44
CA PRO A 49 -5.31 8.92 8.85
C PRO A 49 -4.31 9.70 9.72
N GLU A 50 -4.81 10.30 10.81
CA GLU A 50 -3.95 10.84 11.86
C GLU A 50 -3.36 9.69 12.68
N VAL A 51 -2.03 9.64 12.80
CA VAL A 51 -1.29 8.53 13.42
C VAL A 51 -0.19 9.05 14.34
N GLU A 52 0.26 8.19 15.25
CA GLU A 52 1.43 8.46 16.09
C GLU A 52 2.69 8.70 15.23
N GLU A 53 3.48 9.73 15.57
CA GLU A 53 4.78 10.04 14.93
C GLU A 53 5.68 8.80 14.85
N SER A 54 5.72 7.99 15.91
CA SER A 54 6.53 6.77 16.02
C SER A 54 6.16 5.66 15.02
N LYS A 55 5.03 5.79 14.33
CA LYS A 55 4.55 4.84 13.32
C LYS A 55 4.84 5.29 11.89
N LEU A 56 5.28 6.53 11.64
CA LEU A 56 5.45 7.04 10.29
C LEU A 56 6.45 6.25 9.46
N GLU A 57 7.57 5.83 10.03
CA GLU A 57 8.59 5.04 9.32
C GLU A 57 8.05 3.65 8.94
N ALA A 58 7.12 3.09 9.71
CA ALA A 58 6.45 1.84 9.35
C ALA A 58 5.51 2.06 8.16
N TYR A 59 4.74 3.14 8.15
CA TYR A 59 3.91 3.51 7.01
C TYR A 59 4.74 3.82 5.76
N ALA A 60 5.92 4.43 5.90
CA ALA A 60 6.80 4.69 4.77
C ALA A 60 7.19 3.39 4.04
N ILE A 61 7.51 2.33 4.80
CA ILE A 61 7.82 1.02 4.25
C ILE A 61 6.55 0.35 3.68
N ILE A 62 5.47 0.28 4.46
CA ILE A 62 4.31 -0.54 4.09
C ILE A 62 3.44 0.11 3.01
N THR A 63 3.11 1.41 3.14
CA THR A 63 2.16 2.09 2.24
C THR A 63 2.84 3.10 1.33
N GLY A 64 3.93 3.73 1.77
CA GLY A 64 4.73 4.66 0.97
C GLY A 64 5.40 3.98 -0.22
N MET A 65 6.19 2.95 0.08
CA MET A 65 6.90 2.12 -0.90
C MET A 65 6.06 0.95 -1.43
N GLY A 66 4.99 0.58 -0.72
CA GLY A 66 4.08 -0.52 -1.02
C GLY A 66 3.75 -0.72 -2.51
N PRO A 67 3.30 0.31 -3.25
CA PRO A 67 2.96 0.17 -4.66
C PRO A 67 4.08 -0.41 -5.52
N ALA A 68 5.34 -0.05 -5.24
CA ALA A 68 6.50 -0.53 -5.99
C ALA A 68 6.74 -2.04 -5.81
N TYR A 69 6.21 -2.66 -4.75
CA TYR A 69 6.32 -4.09 -4.55
C TYR A 69 5.45 -4.87 -5.54
N PHE A 70 4.34 -4.27 -5.99
CA PHE A 70 3.33 -4.97 -6.78
C PHE A 70 3.34 -4.57 -8.25
N TRP A 71 3.65 -3.31 -8.59
CA TRP A 71 3.51 -2.81 -9.96
C TRP A 71 4.21 -3.66 -11.02
N PHE A 72 5.45 -4.11 -10.77
CA PHE A 72 6.17 -4.94 -11.74
C PHE A 72 5.55 -6.34 -11.88
N GLN A 73 4.98 -6.89 -10.80
CA GLN A 73 4.29 -8.19 -10.83
C GLN A 73 2.98 -8.09 -11.61
N ILE A 74 2.22 -7.01 -11.36
CA ILE A 74 0.97 -6.70 -12.06
C ILE A 74 1.24 -6.48 -13.55
N ASN A 75 2.30 -5.74 -13.90
CA ASN A 75 2.68 -5.52 -15.29
C ASN A 75 3.10 -6.83 -15.97
N ALA A 76 3.86 -7.69 -15.30
CA ALA A 76 4.23 -9.00 -15.85
C ALA A 76 3.00 -9.88 -16.11
N LEU A 77 2.00 -9.85 -15.21
CA LEU A 77 0.74 -10.56 -15.40
C LEU A 77 -0.07 -9.97 -16.58
N TYR A 78 -0.05 -8.65 -16.75
CA TYR A 78 -0.66 -7.97 -17.88
C TYR A 78 -0.04 -8.40 -19.20
N ASP A 79 1.30 -8.38 -19.30
CA ASP A 79 2.00 -8.81 -20.50
C ASP A 79 1.69 -10.28 -20.87
N LEU A 80 1.55 -11.15 -19.85
CA LEU A 80 1.13 -12.54 -20.06
C LEU A 80 -0.31 -12.65 -20.58
N GLY A 81 -1.24 -11.87 -20.02
CA GLY A 81 -2.63 -11.85 -20.47
C GLY A 81 -2.75 -11.49 -21.96
N VAL A 82 -2.03 -10.44 -22.38
CA VAL A 82 -1.93 -10.05 -23.79
C VAL A 82 -1.28 -11.16 -24.62
N SER A 83 -0.21 -11.79 -24.13
CA SER A 83 0.47 -12.89 -24.82
C SER A 83 -0.42 -14.13 -25.02
N PHE A 84 -1.43 -14.31 -24.17
CA PHE A 84 -2.43 -15.38 -24.25
C PHE A 84 -3.60 -15.04 -25.18
N GLY A 85 -3.60 -13.86 -25.80
CA GLY A 85 -4.55 -13.47 -26.83
C GLY A 85 -5.71 -12.59 -26.35
N LEU A 86 -5.69 -12.12 -25.09
CA LEU A 86 -6.59 -11.05 -24.64
C LEU A 86 -6.15 -9.73 -25.26
N ASP A 87 -7.11 -8.83 -25.55
CA ASP A 87 -6.74 -7.47 -25.90
C ASP A 87 -6.30 -6.66 -24.66
N GLU A 88 -5.70 -5.49 -24.90
CA GLU A 88 -5.18 -4.60 -23.85
C GLU A 88 -6.27 -4.16 -22.86
N SER A 89 -7.47 -3.86 -23.36
CA SER A 89 -8.58 -3.38 -22.54
C SER A 89 -9.17 -4.52 -21.70
N GLU A 90 -9.35 -5.70 -22.29
CA GLU A 90 -9.79 -6.91 -21.60
C GLU A 90 -8.81 -7.28 -20.49
N THR A 91 -7.52 -7.27 -20.79
CA THR A 91 -6.47 -7.62 -19.83
C THR A 91 -6.41 -6.64 -18.67
N ALA A 92 -6.43 -5.33 -18.95
CA ALA A 92 -6.41 -4.29 -17.92
C ALA A 92 -7.62 -4.41 -16.98
N GLN A 93 -8.82 -4.61 -17.54
CA GLN A 93 -10.05 -4.74 -16.75
C GLN A 93 -10.02 -6.01 -15.89
N ALA A 94 -9.68 -7.15 -16.50
CA ALA A 94 -9.65 -8.44 -15.81
C ALA A 94 -8.66 -8.43 -14.63
N ILE A 95 -7.44 -7.92 -14.83
CA ILE A 95 -6.43 -7.83 -13.76
C ILE A 95 -6.86 -6.85 -12.67
N THR A 96 -7.42 -5.70 -13.05
CA THR A 96 -7.89 -4.70 -12.09
C THR A 96 -8.93 -5.29 -11.15
N ASP A 97 -9.96 -5.95 -11.68
CA ASP A 97 -11.03 -6.52 -10.86
C ASP A 97 -10.57 -7.75 -10.07
N MET A 98 -9.71 -8.59 -10.66
CA MET A 98 -9.13 -9.74 -9.97
C MET A 98 -8.28 -9.30 -8.76
N ILE A 99 -7.45 -8.25 -8.88
CA ILE A 99 -6.63 -7.75 -7.77
C ILE A 99 -7.50 -7.15 -6.67
N LYS A 100 -8.53 -6.36 -7.02
CA LYS A 100 -9.49 -5.84 -6.04
C LYS A 100 -10.14 -6.99 -5.26
N GLY A 101 -10.68 -7.98 -5.98
CA GLY A 101 -11.29 -9.16 -5.38
C GLY A 101 -10.31 -9.97 -4.53
N THR A 102 -9.04 -10.07 -4.92
CA THR A 102 -7.99 -10.74 -4.16
C THR A 102 -7.77 -10.08 -2.80
N VAL A 103 -7.62 -8.74 -2.78
CA VAL A 103 -7.43 -7.98 -1.54
C VAL A 103 -8.68 -8.03 -0.66
N ASP A 104 -9.86 -7.83 -1.26
CA ASP A 104 -11.13 -7.87 -0.52
C ASP A 104 -11.42 -9.26 0.05
N THR A 105 -11.09 -10.33 -0.66
CA THR A 105 -11.27 -11.68 -0.13
C THR A 105 -10.36 -11.93 1.07
N LEU A 106 -9.13 -11.42 1.05
CA LEU A 106 -8.19 -11.61 2.15
C LEU A 106 -8.60 -10.85 3.42
N PHE A 107 -9.11 -9.62 3.29
CA PHE A 107 -9.35 -8.75 4.45
C PHE A 107 -10.83 -8.55 4.82
N ASN A 108 -11.76 -8.80 3.89
CA ASN A 108 -13.18 -8.47 4.04
C ASN A 108 -14.13 -9.68 3.92
N SER A 109 -13.62 -10.90 3.68
CA SER A 109 -14.47 -12.11 3.55
C SER A 109 -14.95 -12.70 4.87
N GLY A 110 -14.32 -12.35 6.00
CA GLY A 110 -14.54 -12.97 7.31
C GLY A 110 -13.86 -14.33 7.50
N LEU A 111 -13.10 -14.80 6.50
CA LEU A 111 -12.29 -16.01 6.59
C LEU A 111 -10.92 -15.73 7.23
N LEU A 112 -10.31 -16.77 7.81
CA LEU A 112 -8.92 -16.71 8.22
C LEU A 112 -7.99 -16.72 6.99
N PRO A 113 -6.78 -16.12 7.07
CA PRO A 113 -5.86 -16.08 5.93
C PRO A 113 -5.56 -17.46 5.34
N GLU A 114 -5.34 -18.47 6.18
CA GLU A 114 -5.11 -19.87 5.75
C GLU A 114 -6.29 -20.45 4.97
N GLN A 115 -7.53 -20.08 5.32
CA GLN A 115 -8.72 -20.50 4.60
C GLN A 115 -8.84 -19.79 3.25
N VAL A 116 -8.50 -18.50 3.19
CA VAL A 116 -8.45 -17.75 1.93
C VAL A 116 -7.43 -18.35 0.97
N MET A 117 -6.23 -18.67 1.46
CA MET A 117 -5.17 -19.29 0.65
C MET A 117 -5.52 -20.72 0.19
N ASP A 118 -6.52 -21.37 0.79
CA ASP A 118 -6.99 -22.70 0.39
C ASP A 118 -8.16 -22.66 -0.62
N LEU A 119 -8.73 -21.47 -0.90
CA LEU A 119 -9.83 -21.32 -1.87
C LEU A 119 -9.44 -21.70 -3.31
N ILE A 120 -8.14 -21.69 -3.64
CA ILE A 120 -7.63 -22.01 -4.97
C ILE A 120 -6.74 -23.28 -4.87
N PRO A 121 -7.17 -24.41 -5.47
CA PRO A 121 -6.47 -25.69 -5.31
C PRO A 121 -5.16 -25.77 -6.10
N VAL A 122 -5.04 -25.04 -7.21
CA VAL A 122 -3.82 -25.04 -8.05
C VAL A 122 -3.06 -23.74 -7.81
N LYS A 123 -1.81 -23.86 -7.35
CA LYS A 123 -0.96 -22.72 -6.97
C LYS A 123 0.31 -22.73 -7.83
N PRO A 124 0.28 -22.12 -9.04
CA PRO A 124 1.40 -22.21 -9.99
C PRO A 124 2.74 -21.66 -9.47
N LEU A 125 2.71 -20.83 -8.41
CA LEU A 125 3.89 -20.19 -7.85
C LEU A 125 4.25 -20.70 -6.43
N SER A 126 3.62 -21.78 -5.95
CA SER A 126 3.79 -22.23 -4.56
C SER A 126 5.23 -22.60 -4.20
N GLU A 127 6.01 -23.08 -5.17
CA GLU A 127 7.43 -23.41 -4.95
C GLU A 127 8.32 -22.19 -4.66
N TYR A 128 7.85 -20.98 -4.99
CA TYR A 128 8.59 -19.72 -4.78
C TYR A 128 8.07 -18.91 -3.58
N GLU A 129 6.97 -19.32 -2.92
CA GLU A 129 6.33 -18.55 -1.84
C GLU A 129 7.31 -18.25 -0.69
N ASP A 130 8.02 -19.26 -0.20
CA ASP A 130 9.01 -19.09 0.89
C ASP A 130 10.12 -18.10 0.51
N GLN A 131 10.56 -18.14 -0.75
CA GLN A 131 11.59 -17.23 -1.25
C GLN A 131 11.08 -15.79 -1.33
N ILE A 132 9.85 -15.59 -1.84
CA ILE A 132 9.22 -14.28 -1.90
C ILE A 132 9.05 -13.71 -0.49
N ILE A 133 8.50 -14.50 0.45
CA ILE A 133 8.32 -14.13 1.86
C ILE A 133 9.67 -13.73 2.48
N SER A 134 10.72 -14.52 2.22
CA SER A 134 12.07 -14.21 2.68
C SER A 134 12.59 -12.88 2.15
N TYR A 135 12.35 -12.55 0.87
CA TYR A 135 12.76 -11.25 0.32
C TYR A 135 12.01 -10.07 0.94
N PHE A 136 10.70 -10.20 1.19
CA PHE A 136 9.94 -9.20 1.93
C PHE A 136 10.51 -9.04 3.35
N GLY A 137 10.67 -10.13 4.08
CA GLY A 137 11.19 -10.13 5.45
C GLY A 137 12.59 -9.51 5.54
N TYR A 138 13.54 -9.95 4.71
CA TYR A 138 14.90 -9.46 4.76
C TYR A 138 15.01 -7.99 4.29
N SER A 139 14.46 -7.68 3.11
CA SER A 139 14.67 -6.38 2.48
C SER A 139 13.95 -5.26 3.23
N LEU A 140 12.69 -5.50 3.63
CA LEU A 140 11.88 -4.48 4.27
C LEU A 140 12.30 -4.25 5.73
N ASN A 141 12.64 -5.29 6.48
CA ASN A 141 13.17 -5.10 7.84
C ASN A 141 14.50 -4.34 7.83
N LYS A 142 15.39 -4.65 6.88
CA LYS A 142 16.66 -3.92 6.74
C LYS A 142 16.43 -2.43 6.46
N LEU A 143 15.47 -2.09 5.59
CA LEU A 143 15.11 -0.69 5.33
C LEU A 143 14.46 -0.03 6.55
N TYR A 144 13.56 -0.73 7.23
CA TYR A 144 12.88 -0.21 8.42
C TYR A 144 13.88 0.13 9.54
N VAL A 145 14.83 -0.76 9.83
CA VAL A 145 15.90 -0.50 10.81
C VAL A 145 16.71 0.74 10.42
N LYS A 146 17.03 0.91 9.13
CA LYS A 146 17.77 2.08 8.63
C LYS A 146 16.98 3.39 8.75
N LEU A 147 15.65 3.35 8.64
CA LEU A 147 14.81 4.55 8.81
C LEU A 147 14.69 4.98 10.28
N LYS A 148 14.88 4.05 11.23
CA LYS A 148 14.84 4.33 12.67
C LYS A 148 16.17 4.71 13.29
N SER A 149 17.29 4.51 12.58
CA SER A 149 18.65 4.85 13.01
C SER A 149 19.01 6.28 12.68
#